data_AF-A0A7R9MTW3-F1
#
_entry.id   AF-A0A7R9MTW3-F1
#
_cell.length_a   1.000
_cell.length_b   1.000
_cell.length_c   1.000
_cell.angle_alpha   90.00
_cell.angle_beta   90.00
_cell.angle_gamma   90.00
#
_symmetry.space_group_name_H-M   'P 1'
#
loop_
_entity.id
_entity.type
_entity.pdbx_description
1 polymer ?
#
loop_
_entity_poly.entity_id
_entity_poly.type
_entity_poly.pdbx_seq_one_letter_code
_entity_poly.pdbx_strand_id
1 'polypeptide(L)'
;IHLSQLFDEIRKNETKGLSNWKQRLFISDRAHLVFDFHQTVDGLQEKDRGKKSIGTTKKGIGPTYATKAGRTGIRMADLMGDYSLFQEK
;
A
#
# COMPACT_ATOMS: atom_id res chain seq x y z
N ILE A 1 1.03 -2.23 -2.22
CA ILE A 1 1.96 -2.60 -1.12
C ILE A 1 2.06 -1.40 -0.20
N HIS A 2 1.72 -1.59 1.07
CA HIS A 2 1.91 -0.59 2.10
C HIS A 2 3.29 -0.77 2.72
N LEU A 3 4.22 0.16 2.48
CA LEU A 3 5.64 -0.02 2.83
C LEU A 3 5.86 -0.13 4.34
N SER A 4 5.23 0.74 5.13
CA SER A 4 5.39 0.73 6.59
C SER A 4 4.96 -0.62 7.18
N GLN A 5 3.80 -1.13 6.75
CA GLN A 5 3.28 -2.42 7.22
C GLN A 5 4.15 -3.60 6.72
N LEU A 6 4.68 -3.54 5.49
CA LEU A 6 5.60 -4.55 4.98
C LEU A 6 6.85 -4.66 5.87
N PHE A 7 7.47 -3.53 6.23
CA PHE A 7 8.65 -3.55 7.10
C PHE A 7 8.34 -4.00 8.52
N ASP A 8 7.18 -3.63 9.06
CA ASP A 8 6.74 -4.12 10.37
C ASP A 8 6.52 -5.64 10.37
N GLU A 9 5.95 -6.17 9.29
CA GLU A 9 5.74 -7.61 9.12
C GLU A 9 7.07 -8.36 9.00
N ILE A 10 8.02 -7.83 8.23
CA ILE A 10 9.38 -8.39 8.13
C ILE A 10 10.02 -8.46 9.52
N ARG A 11 10.02 -7.35 10.29
CA ARG A 11 10.60 -7.33 11.64
C ARG A 11 9.95 -8.37 12.56
N LYS A 12 8.62 -8.52 12.51
CA LYS A 12 7.88 -9.53 13.30
C LYS A 12 8.20 -10.97 12.89
N ASN A 13 8.62 -11.20 11.65
CA ASN A 13 9.00 -12.52 11.17
C ASN A 13 10.48 -12.82 11.44
N GLU A 14 11.35 -11.81 11.42
CA GLU A 14 12.75 -11.93 11.84
C GLU A 14 12.85 -12.37 13.30
N THR A 15 12.03 -11.82 14.20
CA THR A 15 11.99 -12.23 15.62
C THR A 15 11.52 -13.68 15.82
N LYS A 16 10.82 -14.26 14.83
CA LYS A 16 10.41 -15.67 14.82
C LYS A 16 11.44 -16.59 14.16
N GLY A 17 12.61 -16.08 13.78
CA GLY A 17 13.71 -16.84 13.18
C GLY A 17 13.75 -16.84 11.65
N LEU A 18 12.89 -16.06 10.97
CA LEU A 18 12.90 -15.96 9.51
C LEU A 18 13.91 -14.90 9.04
N SER A 19 15.20 -15.25 9.11
CA SER A 19 16.32 -14.34 8.81
C SER A 19 16.73 -14.28 7.33
N ASN A 20 16.33 -15.26 6.51
CA ASN A 20 16.70 -15.35 5.09
C ASN A 20 15.68 -14.70 4.12
N TRP A 21 14.86 -13.76 4.59
CA TRP A 21 13.76 -13.20 3.79
C TRP A 21 14.24 -12.44 2.55
N LYS A 22 15.42 -11.79 2.59
CA LYS A 22 15.97 -11.01 1.46
C LYS A 22 16.18 -11.83 0.20
N GLN A 23 16.43 -13.14 0.34
CA GLN A 23 16.64 -14.06 -0.79
C GLN A 23 15.33 -14.66 -1.33
N ARG A 24 14.22 -14.45 -0.61
CA ARG A 24 12.92 -15.10 -0.85
C ARG A 24 11.84 -14.11 -1.27
N LEU A 25 11.96 -12.85 -0.83
CA LEU A 25 10.97 -11.81 -1.11
C LEU A 25 11.34 -11.06 -2.38
N PHE A 26 10.50 -11.24 -3.41
CA PHE A 26 10.58 -10.48 -4.65
C PHE A 26 9.37 -9.55 -4.73
N ILE A 27 9.61 -8.28 -5.02
CA ILE A 27 8.58 -7.26 -5.16
C ILE A 27 8.52 -6.85 -6.62
N SER A 28 7.34 -6.93 -7.23
CA SER A 28 7.14 -6.43 -8.59
C SER A 28 7.24 -4.90 -8.62
N ASP A 29 8.03 -4.40 -9.56
CA ASP A 29 8.11 -3.00 -9.99
C ASP A 29 6.74 -2.41 -10.39
N ARG A 30 5.84 -3.23 -10.93
CA ARG A 30 4.48 -2.82 -11.35
C ARG A 30 3.46 -2.79 -10.21
N ALA A 31 3.85 -3.23 -9.01
CA ALA A 31 2.96 -3.20 -7.86
C ALA A 31 2.62 -1.76 -7.47
N HIS A 32 1.35 -1.46 -7.24
CA HIS A 32 0.91 -0.15 -6.77
C HIS A 32 1.21 0.02 -5.28
N LEU A 33 1.59 1.23 -4.90
CA LEU A 33 1.82 1.59 -3.51
C LEU A 33 0.49 1.94 -2.83
N VAL A 34 0.34 1.44 -1.61
CA VAL A 34 -0.72 1.86 -0.70
C VAL A 34 -0.06 2.89 0.22
N PHE A 35 -0.63 4.09 0.30
CA PHE A 35 -0.20 5.13 1.23
C PHE A 35 -1.16 5.25 2.40
N ASP A 36 -0.74 5.93 3.46
CA ASP A 36 -1.57 6.18 4.64
C ASP A 36 -2.86 6.94 4.28
N PHE A 37 -2.80 7.87 3.33
CA PHE A 37 -4.00 8.59 2.88
C PHE A 37 -5.02 7.66 2.22
N HIS A 38 -4.61 6.59 1.54
CA HIS A 38 -5.56 5.60 1.02
C HIS A 38 -6.33 4.94 2.16
N GLN A 39 -5.67 4.66 3.29
CA GLN A 39 -6.32 4.09 4.48
C GLN A 39 -7.31 5.07 5.10
N THR A 40 -6.91 6.34 5.22
CA THR A 40 -7.78 7.42 5.70
C THR A 40 -9.02 7.57 4.83
N VAL A 41 -8.85 7.59 3.50
CA VAL A 41 -9.97 7.71 2.55
C VAL A 41 -10.91 6.50 2.65
N ASP A 42 -10.39 5.28 2.78
CA ASP A 42 -11.21 4.06 2.96
C ASP A 42 -12.06 4.16 4.24
N GLY A 43 -11.45 4.60 5.34
CA GLY A 43 -12.16 4.83 6.60
C GLY A 43 -13.24 5.92 6.50
N LEU A 44 -12.96 7.01 5.79
CA LEU A 44 -13.92 8.09 5.54
C LEU A 44 -15.08 7.64 4.65
N GLN A 45 -14.81 6.92 3.57
CA GLN A 45 -15.83 6.40 2.65
C GLN A 45 -16.79 5.44 3.37
N GLU A 46 -16.27 4.58 4.25
CA GLU A 46 -17.12 3.70 5.06
C GLU A 46 -17.98 4.47 6.06
N LYS A 47 -17.40 5.51 6.70
CA LYS A 47 -18.15 6.38 7.62
C LYS A 47 -19.28 7.11 6.90
N ASP A 48 -18.99 7.65 5.72
CA ASP A 48 -19.94 8.40 4.89
C ASP A 48 -21.10 7.52 4.40
N ARG A 49 -20.82 6.25 4.08
CA ARG A 49 -21.84 5.26 3.70
C ARG A 49 -22.79 4.87 4.84
N GLY A 50 -22.40 5.08 6.09
CA GLY A 50 -23.23 4.83 7.27
C GLY A 50 -23.85 3.42 7.27
N LYS A 51 -25.18 3.33 7.23
CA LYS A 51 -25.92 2.04 7.22
C LYS A 51 -25.69 1.19 5.97
N LYS A 52 -25.08 1.75 4.92
CA LYS A 52 -24.71 1.06 3.67
C LYS A 52 -23.20 0.79 3.60
N SER A 53 -22.49 0.82 4.73
CA SER A 53 -21.08 0.44 4.82
C SER A 53 -20.87 -0.98 4.30
N ILE A 54 -19.73 -1.23 3.65
CA ILE A 54 -19.37 -2.56 3.16
C ILE A 54 -18.78 -3.42 4.29
N GLY A 55 -18.17 -2.80 5.30
CA GLY A 55 -17.36 -3.46 6.31
C GLY A 55 -15.92 -3.64 5.86
N THR A 56 -15.30 -2.59 5.29
CA THR A 56 -13.91 -2.71 4.80
C THR A 56 -12.92 -2.86 5.96
N THR A 57 -11.74 -3.41 5.67
CA THR A 57 -10.63 -3.50 6.63
C THR A 57 -9.98 -2.16 6.94
N LYS A 58 -10.40 -1.07 6.27
CA LYS A 58 -9.84 0.29 6.39
C LYS A 58 -8.35 0.37 6.08
N LYS A 59 -7.84 -0.59 5.30
CA LYS A 59 -6.43 -0.68 4.90
C LYS A 59 -6.14 0.03 3.57
N GLY A 60 -7.10 0.77 3.02
CA GLY A 60 -6.87 1.55 1.80
C GLY A 60 -6.83 0.74 0.51
N ILE A 61 -7.35 -0.50 0.55
CA ILE A 61 -7.33 -1.40 -0.62
C ILE A 61 -8.22 -0.84 -1.74
N GLY A 62 -9.45 -0.47 -1.41
CA GLY A 62 -10.40 0.11 -2.37
C GLY A 62 -9.83 1.38 -3.03
N PRO A 63 -9.44 2.40 -2.25
CA PRO A 63 -8.84 3.63 -2.81
C PRO A 63 -7.58 3.38 -3.65
N THR A 64 -6.70 2.45 -3.26
CA THR A 64 -5.51 2.12 -4.06
C THR A 64 -5.86 1.49 -5.40
N TYR A 65 -6.88 0.61 -5.45
CA TYR A 65 -7.34 0.06 -6.73
C TYR A 65 -8.12 1.08 -7.57
N ALA A 66 -8.77 2.05 -6.94
CA ALA A 66 -9.41 3.17 -7.63
C ALA A 66 -8.36 4.05 -8.34
N THR A 67 -7.26 4.41 -7.68
CA THR A 67 -6.17 5.17 -8.31
C THR A 67 -5.44 4.36 -9.38
N LYS A 68 -5.31 3.03 -9.20
CA LYS A 68 -4.85 2.14 -10.27
C LYS A 68 -5.76 2.18 -11.50
N ALA A 69 -7.07 2.07 -11.30
CA ALA A 69 -8.04 2.10 -12.40
C ALA A 69 -8.07 3.47 -13.09
N GLY A 70 -7.95 4.55 -12.31
CA GLY A 70 -7.83 5.92 -12.79
C GLY A 70 -6.47 6.27 -13.41
N ARG A 71 -5.49 5.35 -13.38
CA ARG A 71 -4.11 5.54 -13.87
C ARG A 71 -3.35 6.70 -13.20
N THR A 72 -3.80 7.11 -12.02
CA THR A 72 -3.16 8.16 -11.19
C THR A 72 -2.38 7.58 -10.02
N GLY A 73 -2.46 6.26 -9.79
CA GLY A 73 -1.75 5.61 -8.70
C GLY A 73 -0.24 5.51 -8.92
N ILE A 74 0.51 5.60 -7.82
CA ILE A 74 1.98 5.48 -7.82
C ILE A 74 2.38 4.01 -7.64
N ARG A 75 3.40 3.57 -8.38
CA ARG A 75 3.91 2.19 -8.38
C ARG A 75 5.31 2.12 -7.77
N MET A 76 5.74 0.89 -7.47
CA MET A 76 7.11 0.63 -6.99
C MET A 76 8.18 1.13 -7.97
N ALA A 77 7.94 1.01 -9.28
CA ALA A 77 8.84 1.53 -10.30
C ALA A 77 9.01 3.06 -10.22
N ASP A 78 7.95 3.80 -9.86
CA ASP A 78 8.01 5.25 -9.71
C ASP A 78 8.89 5.64 -8.51
N LEU A 79 8.89 4.83 -7.44
CA LEU A 79 9.73 5.05 -6.26
C LEU A 79 11.21 4.67 -6.50
N MET A 80 11.48 3.62 -7.28
CA MET A 80 12.85 3.17 -7.58
C MET A 80 13.52 3.97 -8.70
N GLY A 81 12.75 4.76 -9.45
CA GLY A 81 13.23 5.59 -10.56
C GLY A 81 13.77 6.94 -10.08
N ASP A 82 13.34 8.01 -10.75
CA ASP A 82 13.70 9.38 -10.39
C ASP A 82 12.87 9.86 -9.19
N TYR A 83 13.57 10.15 -8.08
CA TYR A 83 12.93 10.63 -6.86
C TYR A 83 12.27 12.01 -7.03
N SER A 84 12.80 12.88 -7.89
CA SER A 84 12.18 14.17 -8.19
C SER A 84 10.83 13.98 -8.88
N LEU A 85 10.75 13.05 -9.84
CA LEU A 85 9.50 12.69 -10.50
C LEU A 85 8.50 12.02 -9.55
N PHE A 86 8.99 11.20 -8.61
CA PHE A 86 8.15 10.61 -7.57
C PHE A 86 7.53 11.69 -6.67
N GLN A 87 8.29 12.71 -6.29
CA GLN A 87 7.82 13.79 -5.42
C GLN A 87 6.76 14.67 -6.09
N GLU A 88 6.82 14.82 -7.41
CA GLU A 88 5.81 15.58 -8.18
C GLU A 88 4.46 14.86 -8.29
N LYS A 89 4.43 13.54 -8.13
CA LYS A 89 3.23 12.69 -8.23
C LYS A 89 2.46 12.60 -6.92
#